data_AF-A0A1I2UJM8-F1
#
_entry.id   AF-A0A1I2UJM8-F1
#
_cell.length_a   1.000
_cell.length_b   1.000
_cell.length_c   1.000
_cell.angle_alpha   90.00
_cell.angle_beta   90.00
_cell.angle_gamma   90.00
#
_symmetry.space_group_name_H-M   'P 1'
#
loop_
_entity.id
_entity.type
_entity.pdbx_description
1 polymer ?
#
loop_
_entity_poly.entity_id
_entity_poly.type
_entity_poly.pdbx_seq_one_letter_code
_entity_poly.pdbx_strand_id
1 'polypeptide(L)'
;MFFVDNDEYALYSLQRELSGNALLDDSHFVLADVSDEAKLNRVFAWARPSIVYHAAAHKHLPLLENSPEAAVRTNVLGTAVVLQASITHGVERFINISTDKAARPTSVLGMSKRLAEMAVAGRAGSATTVASVRFGNVLGSRGSFVETLRWQLAAGRPVTLTHPAASRYFMTIPEAAALVIEASVLAQAGETYVLDMGEPVRILDLIQRFAALSGGPEPQIVVTGLRPGEKLHEELFDPSEAQRPTAHPRIREVDVAENGAASWAAIRTLCSRAATARPDEVRRAMAELLAGADLAVLAS
;
A
#
# COMPACT_ATOMS: atom_id res chain seq x y z
N MET A 1 18.31 9.93 8.47
CA MET A 1 17.08 9.33 7.91
C MET A 1 16.37 10.44 7.16
N PHE A 2 15.86 10.18 5.95
CA PHE A 2 15.12 11.16 5.17
C PHE A 2 13.64 10.81 5.18
N PHE A 3 12.78 11.81 5.31
CA PHE A 3 11.33 11.67 5.28
C PHE A 3 10.80 12.40 4.05
N VAL A 4 10.15 11.67 3.15
CA VAL A 4 9.66 12.22 1.88
C VAL A 4 8.15 12.01 1.81
N ASP A 5 7.39 13.09 1.68
CA ASP A 5 5.94 13.05 1.56
C ASP A 5 5.46 14.25 0.71
N ASN A 6 4.25 14.17 0.15
CA ASN A 6 3.61 15.30 -0.53
C ASN A 6 2.63 16.07 0.39
N ASP A 7 2.33 15.52 1.57
CA ASP A 7 1.55 16.18 2.63
C ASP A 7 2.50 17.02 3.52
N GLU A 8 2.52 18.32 3.26
CA GLU A 8 3.28 19.32 4.05
C GLU A 8 2.95 19.21 5.56
N TYR A 9 1.68 19.05 5.91
CA TYR A 9 1.26 18.99 7.30
C TYR A 9 1.68 17.68 7.98
N ALA A 10 1.72 16.57 7.23
CA ALA A 10 2.27 15.31 7.75
C ALA A 10 3.76 15.44 8.07
N LEU A 11 4.55 16.05 7.18
CA LEU A 11 5.98 16.29 7.42
C LEU A 11 6.19 17.19 8.64
N TYR A 12 5.45 18.30 8.73
CA TYR A 12 5.48 19.18 9.90
C TYR A 12 5.12 18.46 11.20
N SER A 13 4.03 17.68 11.18
CA SER A 13 3.57 16.94 12.35
C SER A 13 4.60 15.91 12.81
N LEU A 14 5.21 15.18 11.87
CA LEU A 14 6.23 14.19 12.15
C LEU A 14 7.51 14.82 12.71
N GLN A 15 7.98 15.93 12.13
CA GLN A 15 9.15 16.62 12.66
C GLN A 15 8.91 17.10 14.10
N ARG A 16 7.72 17.64 14.37
CA ARG A 16 7.34 18.06 15.72
C ARG A 16 7.33 16.90 16.71
N GLU A 17 6.84 15.74 16.29
CA GLU A 17 6.82 14.53 17.11
C GLU A 17 8.24 14.01 17.40
N LEU A 18 9.14 14.03 16.41
CA LEU A 18 10.50 13.51 16.54
C LEU A 18 11.47 14.47 17.24
N SER A 19 11.37 15.77 16.97
CA SER A 19 12.32 16.78 17.46
C SER A 19 11.84 17.56 18.68
N GLY A 20 10.54 17.47 19.01
CA GLY A 20 9.91 18.25 20.07
C GLY A 20 9.77 19.75 19.77
N ASN A 21 10.10 20.21 18.56
CA ASN A 21 9.96 21.61 18.14
C ASN A 21 9.31 21.74 16.75
N ALA A 22 8.87 22.94 16.39
CA ALA A 22 8.05 23.20 15.19
C ALA A 22 8.75 24.08 14.15
N LEU A 23 10.09 24.11 14.15
CA LEU A 23 10.87 25.07 13.36
C LEU A 23 11.01 24.72 11.87
N LEU A 24 10.70 23.49 11.46
CA LEU A 24 10.84 23.02 10.06
C LEU A 24 12.23 23.29 9.44
N ASP A 25 13.28 23.29 10.26
CA ASP A 25 14.65 23.62 9.87
C ASP A 25 15.52 22.39 9.55
N ASP A 26 14.96 21.18 9.63
CA ASP A 26 15.64 19.94 9.28
C ASP A 26 15.41 19.64 7.80
N SER A 27 16.46 19.84 7.00
CA SER A 27 16.45 19.56 5.56
C SER A 27 16.07 18.13 5.20
N HIS A 28 16.21 17.16 6.12
CA HIS A 28 15.85 15.76 5.88
C HIS A 28 14.34 15.51 5.70
N PHE A 29 13.49 16.50 6.01
CA PHE A 29 12.06 16.48 5.70
C PHE A 29 11.84 17.12 4.32
N VAL A 30 11.53 16.29 3.33
CA VAL A 30 11.50 16.68 1.93
C VAL A 30 10.07 16.61 1.40
N LEU A 31 9.51 17.76 1.07
CA LEU A 31 8.26 17.85 0.33
C LEU A 31 8.51 17.42 -1.13
N ALA A 32 7.97 16.26 -1.51
CA ALA A 32 8.04 15.73 -2.87
C ALA A 32 6.93 14.71 -3.15
N ASP A 33 6.43 14.73 -4.38
CA ASP A 33 5.53 13.70 -4.89
C ASP A 33 6.34 12.55 -5.49
N VAL A 34 6.04 11.30 -5.12
CA VAL A 34 6.76 10.12 -5.60
C VAL A 34 6.68 9.91 -7.12
N SER A 35 5.72 10.55 -7.80
CA SER A 35 5.63 10.57 -9.27
C SER A 35 6.52 11.61 -9.96
N ASP A 36 7.14 12.54 -9.20
CA ASP A 36 8.08 13.53 -9.75
C ASP A 36 9.50 12.97 -9.86
N GLU A 37 9.76 12.31 -10.98
CA GLU A 37 11.05 11.69 -11.30
C GLU A 37 12.25 12.64 -11.17
N ALA A 38 12.13 13.89 -11.63
CA ALA A 38 13.22 14.86 -11.59
C ALA A 38 13.53 15.31 -10.15
N LYS A 39 12.50 15.50 -9.32
CA LYS A 39 12.68 15.77 -7.89
C LYS A 39 13.27 14.57 -7.17
N LEU A 40 12.75 13.36 -7.38
CA LEU A 40 13.21 12.16 -6.69
C LEU A 40 14.67 11.83 -7.05
N ASN A 41 15.07 11.95 -8.32
CA ASN A 41 16.47 11.78 -8.69
C ASN A 41 17.41 12.76 -7.96
N ARG A 42 17.01 14.04 -7.79
CA ARG A 42 17.79 15.00 -7.00
C ARG A 42 17.85 14.63 -5.51
N VAL A 43 16.75 14.16 -4.94
CA VAL A 43 16.71 13.70 -3.54
C VAL A 43 17.63 12.50 -3.36
N PHE A 44 17.59 11.50 -4.24
CA PHE A 44 18.46 10.32 -4.14
C PHE A 44 19.95 10.67 -4.32
N ALA A 45 20.29 11.54 -5.26
CA ALA A 45 21.66 12.01 -5.47
C ALA A 45 22.23 12.71 -4.21
N TRP A 46 21.38 13.46 -3.50
CA TRP A 46 21.74 14.14 -2.26
C TRP A 46 21.79 13.19 -1.06
N ALA A 47 20.71 12.43 -0.84
CA ALA A 47 20.52 11.60 0.34
C ALA A 47 21.37 10.32 0.36
N ARG A 48 21.67 9.77 -0.83
CA ARG A 48 22.39 8.49 -1.04
C ARG A 48 21.98 7.39 -0.04
N PRO A 49 20.69 7.02 0.03
CA PRO A 49 20.23 6.09 1.04
C PRO A 49 20.77 4.67 0.80
N SER A 50 21.16 3.96 1.86
CA SER A 50 21.43 2.51 1.76
C SER A 50 20.14 1.68 1.66
N ILE A 51 19.06 2.12 2.30
CA ILE A 51 17.78 1.42 2.32
C ILE A 51 16.64 2.41 2.05
N VAL A 52 15.67 2.00 1.24
CA VAL A 52 14.45 2.76 0.95
C VAL A 52 13.23 1.94 1.38
N TYR A 53 12.43 2.47 2.30
CA TYR A 53 11.10 1.96 2.61
C TYR A 53 10.05 2.81 1.89
N HIS A 54 9.45 2.27 0.83
CA HIS A 54 8.44 2.96 0.05
C HIS A 54 7.03 2.69 0.61
N ALA A 55 6.57 3.60 1.48
CA ALA A 55 5.26 3.53 2.13
C ALA A 55 4.21 4.51 1.53
N ALA A 56 4.57 5.28 0.50
CA ALA A 56 3.67 6.25 -0.11
C ALA A 56 2.65 5.55 -1.02
N ALA A 57 1.37 5.72 -0.72
CA ALA A 57 0.27 5.22 -1.53
C ALA A 57 -1.05 5.91 -1.16
N HIS A 58 -1.96 5.99 -2.11
CA HIS A 58 -3.37 6.14 -1.79
C HIS A 58 -3.96 4.78 -1.39
N LYS A 59 -4.72 4.76 -0.29
CA LYS A 59 -5.24 3.52 0.30
C LYS A 59 -6.76 3.44 0.46
N HIS A 60 -7.49 4.50 0.14
CA HIS A 60 -8.94 4.56 0.34
C HIS A 60 -9.67 4.00 -0.86
N LEU A 61 -10.05 2.72 -0.78
CA LEU A 61 -10.72 1.98 -1.85
C LEU A 61 -11.88 2.76 -2.51
N PRO A 62 -12.87 3.34 -1.80
CA PRO A 62 -13.98 4.02 -2.47
C PRO A 62 -13.56 5.28 -3.24
N LEU A 63 -12.54 5.99 -2.76
CA LEU A 63 -12.00 7.16 -3.47
C LEU A 63 -11.27 6.72 -4.73
N LEU A 64 -10.51 5.63 -4.65
CA LEU A 64 -9.77 5.10 -5.80
C LEU A 64 -10.68 4.46 -6.85
N GLU A 65 -11.84 3.92 -6.48
CA GLU A 65 -12.85 3.52 -7.45
C GLU A 65 -13.41 4.71 -8.25
N ASN A 66 -13.46 5.90 -7.66
CA ASN A 66 -13.89 7.11 -8.36
C ASN A 66 -12.77 7.80 -9.14
N SER A 67 -11.52 7.63 -8.68
CA SER A 67 -10.31 8.28 -9.22
C SER A 67 -9.19 7.25 -9.46
N PRO A 68 -9.37 6.30 -10.39
CA PRO A 68 -8.37 5.27 -10.65
C PRO A 68 -7.08 5.81 -11.25
N GLU A 69 -7.12 6.94 -11.95
CA GLU A 69 -5.95 7.65 -12.43
C GLU A 69 -5.01 8.09 -11.29
N ALA A 70 -5.56 8.44 -10.13
CA ALA A 70 -4.77 8.76 -8.94
C ALA A 70 -4.06 7.52 -8.40
N ALA A 71 -4.71 6.34 -8.42
CA ALA A 71 -4.06 5.08 -8.06
C ALA A 71 -2.93 4.71 -9.04
N VAL A 72 -3.17 4.88 -10.34
CA VAL A 72 -2.13 4.64 -11.36
C VAL A 72 -0.95 5.58 -11.15
N ARG A 73 -1.19 6.88 -10.96
CA ARG A 73 -0.11 7.88 -10.77
C ARG A 73 0.70 7.62 -9.50
N THR A 74 0.05 7.49 -8.36
CA THR A 74 0.75 7.41 -7.07
C THR A 74 1.22 5.99 -6.78
N ASN A 75 0.31 5.01 -6.84
CA ASN A 75 0.63 3.65 -6.39
C ASN A 75 1.46 2.88 -7.43
N VAL A 76 1.19 3.07 -8.72
CA VAL A 76 1.91 2.35 -9.79
C VAL A 76 3.13 3.15 -10.23
N LEU A 77 2.94 4.30 -10.89
CA LEU A 77 4.05 5.10 -11.41
C LEU A 77 4.97 5.59 -10.28
N GLY A 78 4.43 6.05 -9.16
CA GLY A 78 5.22 6.49 -8.00
C GLY A 78 6.14 5.40 -7.45
N THR A 79 5.62 4.20 -7.19
CA THR A 79 6.46 3.04 -6.80
C THR A 79 7.57 2.81 -7.81
N ALA A 80 7.19 2.85 -9.08
CA ALA A 80 8.09 2.59 -10.17
C ALA A 80 9.23 3.65 -10.20
N VAL A 81 8.91 4.94 -10.02
CA VAL A 81 9.89 6.05 -10.05
C VAL A 81 10.90 5.91 -8.92
N VAL A 82 10.42 5.62 -7.71
CA VAL A 82 11.29 5.44 -6.53
C VAL A 82 12.17 4.19 -6.70
N LEU A 83 11.62 3.10 -7.26
CA LEU A 83 12.38 1.89 -7.59
C LEU A 83 13.50 2.17 -8.60
N GLN A 84 13.19 2.89 -9.68
CA GLN A 84 14.19 3.24 -10.70
C GLN A 84 15.28 4.17 -10.14
N ALA A 85 14.92 5.15 -9.30
CA ALA A 85 15.88 6.00 -8.61
C ALA A 85 16.78 5.18 -7.67
N SER A 86 16.20 4.20 -6.96
CA SER A 86 16.94 3.31 -6.06
C SER A 86 18.02 2.51 -6.80
N ILE A 87 17.66 1.92 -7.93
CA ILE A 87 18.60 1.17 -8.78
C ILE A 87 19.68 2.11 -9.36
N THR A 88 19.27 3.27 -9.88
CA THR A 88 20.18 4.23 -10.53
C THR A 88 21.23 4.78 -9.57
N HIS A 89 20.85 4.99 -8.32
CA HIS A 89 21.73 5.56 -7.29
C HIS A 89 22.39 4.50 -6.39
N GLY A 90 22.27 3.21 -6.71
CA GLY A 90 22.97 2.13 -6.02
C GLY A 90 22.52 1.90 -4.58
N VAL A 91 21.22 2.08 -4.31
CA VAL A 91 20.62 1.71 -3.02
C VAL A 91 20.80 0.21 -2.79
N GLU A 92 21.15 -0.21 -1.58
CA GLU A 92 21.36 -1.63 -1.26
C GLU A 92 20.03 -2.38 -1.23
N ARG A 93 19.00 -1.80 -0.59
CA ARG A 93 17.67 -2.42 -0.47
C ARG A 93 16.52 -1.46 -0.73
N PHE A 94 15.56 -1.91 -1.54
CA PHE A 94 14.29 -1.23 -1.76
C PHE A 94 13.12 -2.11 -1.31
N ILE A 95 12.32 -1.61 -0.38
CA ILE A 95 11.20 -2.33 0.24
C ILE A 95 9.91 -1.59 -0.07
N ASN A 96 9.07 -2.19 -0.91
CA ASN A 96 7.74 -1.68 -1.24
C ASN A 96 6.69 -2.18 -0.23
N ILE A 97 5.96 -1.26 0.38
CA ILE A 97 4.84 -1.61 1.26
C ILE A 97 3.61 -1.90 0.41
N SER A 98 3.07 -3.10 0.51
CA SER A 98 1.88 -3.56 -0.20
C SER A 98 0.74 -3.92 0.77
N THR A 99 -0.29 -4.59 0.27
CA THR A 99 -1.52 -4.89 1.01
C THR A 99 -2.06 -6.26 0.61
N ASP A 100 -2.77 -6.90 1.54
CA ASP A 100 -3.59 -8.11 1.29
C ASP A 100 -4.48 -8.00 0.04
N LYS A 101 -5.00 -6.81 -0.27
CA LYS A 101 -5.84 -6.55 -1.45
C LYS A 101 -5.13 -6.79 -2.79
N ALA A 102 -3.79 -6.87 -2.80
CA ALA A 102 -3.00 -7.16 -3.99
C ALA A 102 -2.96 -8.67 -4.34
N ALA A 103 -3.22 -9.56 -3.38
CA ALA A 103 -3.13 -11.01 -3.60
C ALA A 103 -4.10 -11.46 -4.71
N ARG A 104 -5.38 -11.13 -4.56
CA ARG A 104 -6.43 -11.41 -5.55
C ARG A 104 -7.27 -10.16 -5.82
N PRO A 105 -6.80 -9.24 -6.68
CA PRO A 105 -7.33 -7.89 -6.73
C PRO A 105 -8.73 -7.84 -7.34
N THR A 106 -9.68 -7.26 -6.60
CA THR A 106 -11.07 -7.01 -7.04
C THR A 106 -11.42 -5.52 -7.09
N SER A 107 -10.45 -4.65 -6.83
CA SER A 107 -10.61 -3.21 -6.73
C SER A 107 -9.42 -2.49 -7.38
N VAL A 108 -9.60 -1.22 -7.70
CA VAL A 108 -8.52 -0.34 -8.19
C VAL A 108 -7.33 -0.31 -7.23
N LEU A 109 -7.58 -0.24 -5.92
CA LEU A 109 -6.53 -0.30 -4.91
C LEU A 109 -5.73 -1.59 -5.05
N GLY A 110 -6.41 -2.74 -5.03
CA GLY A 110 -5.78 -4.04 -5.18
C GLY A 110 -4.98 -4.16 -6.48
N MET A 111 -5.57 -3.78 -7.61
CA MET A 111 -4.93 -3.83 -8.92
C MET A 111 -3.68 -2.94 -8.96
N SER A 112 -3.75 -1.72 -8.43
CA SER A 112 -2.62 -0.80 -8.41
C SER A 112 -1.45 -1.32 -7.57
N LYS A 113 -1.74 -1.94 -6.41
CA LYS A 113 -0.70 -2.52 -5.55
C LYS A 113 -0.13 -3.81 -6.13
N ARG A 114 -0.93 -4.62 -6.82
CA ARG A 114 -0.44 -5.79 -7.56
C ARG A 114 0.48 -5.39 -8.72
N LEU A 115 0.11 -4.37 -9.52
CA LEU A 115 0.99 -3.84 -10.57
C LEU A 115 2.30 -3.30 -9.99
N ALA A 116 2.25 -2.64 -8.82
CA ALA A 116 3.44 -2.19 -8.11
C ALA A 116 4.33 -3.37 -7.68
N GLU A 117 3.76 -4.45 -7.15
CA GLU A 117 4.50 -5.68 -6.82
C GLU A 117 5.15 -6.30 -8.05
N MET A 118 4.44 -6.39 -9.18
CA MET A 118 4.99 -6.91 -10.44
C MET A 118 6.14 -6.04 -10.98
N ALA A 119 6.07 -4.72 -10.79
CA ALA A 119 7.15 -3.81 -11.16
C ALA A 119 8.41 -4.06 -10.32
N VAL A 120 8.23 -4.34 -9.02
CA VAL A 120 9.30 -4.67 -8.08
C VAL A 120 9.90 -6.05 -8.39
N ALA A 121 9.07 -7.08 -8.51
CA ALA A 121 9.49 -8.44 -8.86
C ALA A 121 10.21 -8.47 -10.22
N GLY A 122 9.78 -7.67 -11.18
CA GLY A 122 10.44 -7.51 -12.49
C GLY A 122 11.86 -6.93 -12.45
N ARG A 123 12.33 -6.48 -11.27
CA ARG A 123 13.71 -6.02 -11.04
C ARG A 123 14.53 -6.99 -10.18
N ALA A 124 14.03 -8.21 -9.97
CA ALA A 124 14.83 -9.29 -9.40
C ALA A 124 16.17 -9.44 -10.16
N GLY A 125 17.26 -9.63 -9.43
CA GLY A 125 18.61 -9.73 -9.99
C GLY A 125 19.29 -8.39 -10.31
N SER A 126 18.65 -7.25 -10.03
CA SER A 126 19.35 -5.95 -10.05
C SER A 126 20.40 -5.87 -8.93
N ALA A 127 21.35 -4.92 -9.02
CA ALA A 127 22.32 -4.69 -7.96
C ALA A 127 21.68 -4.24 -6.64
N THR A 128 20.50 -3.61 -6.72
CA THR A 128 19.65 -3.32 -5.57
C THR A 128 18.80 -4.55 -5.25
N THR A 129 18.84 -5.02 -4.01
CA THR A 129 17.89 -6.03 -3.53
C THR A 129 16.52 -5.38 -3.41
N VAL A 130 15.52 -5.97 -4.04
CA VAL A 130 14.15 -5.43 -4.08
C VAL A 130 13.19 -6.43 -3.46
N ALA A 131 12.20 -5.96 -2.72
CA ALA A 131 11.13 -6.81 -2.18
C ALA A 131 9.85 -6.02 -1.95
N SER A 132 8.72 -6.73 -1.89
CA SER A 132 7.44 -6.17 -1.42
C SER A 132 7.01 -6.83 -0.11
N VAL A 133 6.27 -6.11 0.73
CA VAL A 133 5.74 -6.65 2.00
C VAL A 133 4.24 -6.40 2.07
N ARG A 134 3.43 -7.46 2.11
CA ARG A 134 1.97 -7.42 2.26
C ARG A 134 1.55 -7.59 3.71
N PHE A 135 0.60 -6.77 4.11
CA PHE A 135 -0.20 -6.97 5.31
C PHE A 135 -1.58 -6.34 5.14
N GLY A 136 -2.49 -6.72 6.03
CA GLY A 136 -3.86 -6.24 6.10
C GLY A 136 -4.00 -4.93 6.87
N ASN A 137 -5.05 -4.81 7.66
CA ASN A 137 -5.38 -3.55 8.32
C ASN A 137 -4.46 -3.27 9.51
N VAL A 138 -4.02 -2.02 9.62
CA VAL A 138 -3.27 -1.53 10.78
C VAL A 138 -4.19 -0.71 11.68
N LEU A 139 -4.31 -1.14 12.94
CA LEU A 139 -5.13 -0.48 13.96
C LEU A 139 -4.65 0.95 14.21
N GLY A 140 -5.58 1.90 14.23
CA GLY A 140 -5.28 3.30 14.49
C GLY A 140 -4.51 4.02 13.38
N SER A 141 -4.39 3.42 12.19
CA SER A 141 -3.79 4.13 11.06
C SER A 141 -4.70 5.27 10.57
N ARG A 142 -4.11 6.35 10.03
CA ARG A 142 -4.84 7.52 9.50
C ARG A 142 -5.92 7.11 8.51
N GLY A 143 -7.14 7.64 8.67
CA GLY A 143 -8.31 7.35 7.85
C GLY A 143 -8.79 5.91 7.91
N SER A 144 -8.45 5.15 8.95
CA SER A 144 -8.89 3.75 9.13
C SER A 144 -10.32 3.64 9.65
N PHE A 145 -10.89 2.45 9.56
CA PHE A 145 -12.19 2.13 10.15
C PHE A 145 -12.26 2.47 11.64
N VAL A 146 -11.19 2.24 12.40
CA VAL A 146 -11.15 2.53 13.84
C VAL A 146 -11.24 4.04 14.11
N GLU A 147 -10.62 4.89 13.28
CA GLU A 147 -10.76 6.34 13.41
C GLU A 147 -12.18 6.80 13.09
N THR A 148 -12.79 6.26 12.03
CA THR A 148 -14.20 6.55 11.69
C THR A 148 -15.14 6.10 12.80
N LEU A 149 -14.91 4.92 13.37
CA LEU A 149 -15.67 4.39 14.50
C LEU A 149 -15.58 5.32 15.71
N ARG A 150 -14.36 5.74 16.09
CA ARG A 150 -14.15 6.70 17.18
C ARG A 150 -14.89 8.02 16.94
N TRP A 151 -14.83 8.54 15.72
CA TRP A 151 -15.52 9.77 15.34
C TRP A 151 -17.05 9.62 15.39
N GLN A 152 -17.61 8.52 14.89
CA GLN A 152 -19.05 8.25 14.94
C GLN A 152 -19.54 8.16 16.39
N LEU A 153 -18.86 7.37 17.21
CA LEU A 153 -19.24 7.17 18.61
C LEU A 153 -19.13 8.45 19.44
N ALA A 154 -18.02 9.19 19.31
CA ALA A 154 -17.83 10.46 20.02
C ALA A 154 -18.88 11.52 19.67
N ALA A 155 -19.42 11.47 18.44
CA ALA A 155 -20.46 12.36 17.97
C ALA A 155 -21.89 11.84 18.20
N GLY A 156 -22.06 10.69 18.88
CA GLY A 156 -23.38 10.05 19.07
C GLY A 156 -24.06 9.64 17.76
N ARG A 157 -23.29 9.38 16.70
CA ARG A 157 -23.78 9.00 15.38
C ARG A 157 -23.90 7.47 15.25
N PRO A 158 -24.82 6.97 14.42
CA PRO A 158 -24.84 5.55 14.09
C PRO A 158 -23.52 5.08 13.48
N VAL A 159 -23.05 3.92 13.92
CA VAL A 159 -21.89 3.25 13.36
C VAL A 159 -22.28 2.58 12.05
N THR A 160 -21.55 2.89 10.99
CA THR A 160 -21.80 2.30 9.66
C THR A 160 -21.03 0.99 9.51
N LEU A 161 -21.75 -0.10 9.26
CA LEU A 161 -21.20 -1.44 9.02
C LEU A 161 -21.54 -1.86 7.59
N THR A 162 -20.55 -2.23 6.80
CA THR A 162 -20.79 -2.62 5.40
C THR A 162 -21.52 -3.96 5.30
N HIS A 163 -21.09 -4.96 6.09
CA HIS A 163 -21.75 -6.25 6.14
C HIS A 163 -21.56 -6.93 7.52
N PRO A 164 -22.59 -7.57 8.10
CA PRO A 164 -22.51 -8.23 9.42
C PRO A 164 -21.44 -9.33 9.51
N ALA A 165 -21.23 -10.06 8.42
CA ALA A 165 -20.22 -11.12 8.33
C ALA A 165 -18.83 -10.64 7.90
N ALA A 166 -18.61 -9.34 7.64
CA ALA A 166 -17.31 -8.87 7.17
C ALA A 166 -16.21 -9.10 8.23
N SER A 167 -15.05 -9.61 7.80
CA SER A 167 -13.89 -9.81 8.66
C SER A 167 -12.60 -9.29 8.03
N ARG A 168 -11.66 -8.84 8.86
CA ARG A 168 -10.37 -8.29 8.45
C ARG A 168 -9.25 -8.75 9.37
N TYR A 169 -8.06 -8.89 8.81
CA TYR A 169 -6.83 -9.10 9.58
C TYR A 169 -6.38 -7.77 10.18
N PHE A 170 -5.96 -7.78 11.44
CA PHE A 170 -5.48 -6.58 12.13
C PHE A 170 -4.13 -6.83 12.80
N MET A 171 -3.29 -5.81 12.78
CA MET A 171 -2.11 -5.70 13.62
C MET A 171 -1.91 -4.26 14.07
N THR A 172 -1.06 -4.04 15.06
CA THR A 172 -0.71 -2.70 15.53
C THR A 172 0.36 -2.05 14.65
N ILE A 173 0.50 -0.72 14.74
CA ILE A 173 1.55 0.03 14.02
C ILE A 173 2.95 -0.49 14.37
N PRO A 174 3.33 -0.67 15.66
CA PRO A 174 4.66 -1.18 16.02
C PRO A 174 4.93 -2.58 15.49
N GLU A 175 3.94 -3.48 15.54
CA GLU A 175 4.08 -4.83 14.97
C GLU A 175 4.30 -4.79 13.46
N ALA A 176 3.53 -3.97 12.73
CA ALA A 176 3.69 -3.82 11.29
C ALA A 176 5.08 -3.28 10.94
N ALA A 177 5.51 -2.22 11.63
CA ALA A 177 6.82 -1.61 11.40
C ALA A 177 7.97 -2.59 11.71
N ALA A 178 7.89 -3.33 12.82
CA ALA A 178 8.90 -4.31 13.20
C ALA A 178 9.02 -5.44 12.15
N LEU A 179 7.90 -6.05 11.77
CA LEU A 179 7.90 -7.12 10.77
C LEU A 179 8.33 -6.66 9.38
N VAL A 180 8.03 -5.41 8.99
CA VAL A 180 8.56 -4.82 7.75
C VAL A 180 10.08 -4.67 7.79
N ILE A 181 10.63 -4.22 8.91
CA ILE A 181 12.08 -4.10 9.08
C ILE A 181 12.72 -5.49 9.05
N GLU A 182 12.15 -6.48 9.73
CA GLU A 182 12.64 -7.86 9.70
C GLU A 182 12.56 -8.47 8.30
N ALA A 183 11.45 -8.29 7.59
CA ALA A 183 11.29 -8.72 6.20
C ALA A 183 12.35 -8.10 5.28
N SER A 184 12.73 -6.83 5.53
CA SER A 184 13.78 -6.17 4.74
C SER A 184 15.16 -6.79 4.89
N VAL A 185 15.44 -7.45 6.03
CA VAL A 185 16.68 -8.20 6.25
C VAL A 185 16.66 -9.55 5.56
N LEU A 186 15.48 -10.16 5.42
CA LEU A 186 15.28 -11.45 4.76
C LEU A 186 15.30 -11.36 3.22
N ALA A 187 14.95 -10.19 2.67
CA ALA A 187 14.88 -9.92 1.23
C ALA A 187 16.15 -10.36 0.48
N GLN A 188 15.97 -11.10 -0.62
CA GLN A 188 17.08 -11.54 -1.46
C GLN A 188 16.95 -10.99 -2.89
N ALA A 189 15.89 -11.35 -3.62
CA ALA A 189 15.76 -11.10 -5.04
C ALA A 189 14.30 -11.02 -5.53
N GLY A 190 13.58 -9.97 -5.16
CA GLY A 190 12.28 -9.61 -5.77
C GLY A 190 11.07 -10.33 -5.18
N GLU A 191 11.24 -11.00 -4.05
CA GLU A 191 10.18 -11.72 -3.38
C GLU A 191 9.11 -10.78 -2.82
N THR A 192 7.91 -11.34 -2.60
CA THR A 192 6.89 -10.68 -1.80
C THR A 192 6.73 -11.42 -0.48
N TYR A 193 6.87 -10.70 0.62
CA TYR A 193 6.66 -11.23 1.96
C TYR A 193 5.25 -10.94 2.43
N VAL A 194 4.61 -11.92 3.06
CA VAL A 194 3.28 -11.80 3.67
C VAL A 194 3.44 -11.96 5.17
N LEU A 195 2.97 -10.95 5.90
CA LEU A 195 3.03 -10.95 7.37
C LEU A 195 1.90 -11.78 7.95
N ASP A 196 2.22 -12.63 8.94
CA ASP A 196 1.23 -13.34 9.74
C ASP A 196 0.59 -12.39 10.74
N MET A 197 -0.72 -12.21 10.57
CA MET A 197 -1.57 -11.32 11.35
C MET A 197 -2.52 -12.07 12.30
N GLY A 198 -2.33 -13.39 12.44
CA GLY A 198 -3.23 -14.24 13.19
C GLY A 198 -4.61 -14.38 12.53
N GLU A 199 -5.63 -14.56 13.35
CA GLU A 199 -7.00 -14.82 12.89
C GLU A 199 -7.74 -13.54 12.48
N PRO A 200 -8.57 -13.59 11.42
CA PRO A 200 -9.36 -12.45 11.00
C PRO A 200 -10.45 -12.12 12.04
N VAL A 201 -10.63 -10.83 12.32
CA VAL A 201 -11.60 -10.33 13.29
C VAL A 201 -12.86 -9.85 12.56
N ARG A 202 -14.04 -10.24 13.03
CA ARG A 202 -15.30 -9.71 12.48
C ARG A 202 -15.43 -8.23 12.86
N ILE A 203 -15.80 -7.40 11.89
CA ILE A 203 -15.93 -5.95 12.09
C ILE A 203 -17.02 -5.64 13.12
N LEU A 204 -18.11 -6.42 13.16
CA LEU A 204 -19.15 -6.28 14.16
C LEU A 204 -18.62 -6.48 15.59
N ASP A 205 -17.82 -7.53 15.82
CA ASP A 205 -17.23 -7.80 17.14
C ASP A 205 -16.26 -6.69 17.54
N LEU A 206 -15.51 -6.14 16.57
CA LEU A 206 -14.62 -5.00 16.81
C LEU A 206 -15.40 -3.75 17.25
N ILE A 207 -16.52 -3.44 16.60
CA ILE A 207 -17.41 -2.31 16.97
C ILE A 207 -17.88 -2.47 18.41
N GLN A 208 -18.42 -3.64 18.76
CA GLN A 208 -18.97 -3.92 20.08
C GLN A 208 -17.90 -3.83 21.17
N ARG A 209 -16.71 -4.42 20.94
CA ARG A 209 -15.59 -4.34 21.88
C ARG A 209 -15.10 -2.90 22.07
N PHE A 210 -14.96 -2.15 20.99
CA PHE A 210 -14.51 -0.75 21.06
C PHE A 210 -15.50 0.13 21.83
N ALA A 211 -16.80 -0.03 21.58
CA ALA A 211 -17.84 0.69 22.31
C ALA A 211 -17.84 0.35 23.81
N ALA A 212 -17.74 -0.93 24.16
CA ALA A 212 -17.68 -1.39 25.56
C ALA A 212 -16.46 -0.81 26.31
N LEU A 213 -15.28 -0.80 25.67
CA LEU A 213 -14.06 -0.22 26.26
C LEU A 213 -14.13 1.31 26.40
N SER A 214 -14.95 1.97 25.58
CA SER A 214 -15.13 3.43 25.63
C SER A 214 -16.08 3.88 26.74
N GLY A 215 -16.73 2.95 27.46
CA GLY A 215 -17.70 3.25 28.53
C GLY A 215 -18.98 3.94 28.05
N GLY A 216 -19.24 3.92 26.73
CA GLY A 216 -20.42 4.53 26.11
C GLY A 216 -21.63 3.61 26.06
N PRO A 217 -22.80 4.12 25.64
CA PRO A 217 -23.98 3.30 25.40
C PRO A 217 -23.76 2.30 24.25
N GLU A 218 -24.64 1.30 24.14
CA GLU A 218 -24.61 0.34 23.04
C GLU A 218 -24.71 1.09 21.70
N PRO A 219 -23.81 0.81 20.73
CA PRO A 219 -23.77 1.56 19.50
C PRO A 219 -24.97 1.22 18.61
N GLN A 220 -25.66 2.24 18.10
CA GLN A 220 -26.61 2.04 17.01
C GLN A 220 -25.84 1.68 15.73
N ILE A 221 -26.07 0.49 15.18
CA ILE A 221 -25.39 0.02 13.96
C ILE A 221 -26.34 0.12 12.76
N VAL A 222 -25.87 0.73 11.68
CA VAL A 222 -26.57 0.81 10.39
C VAL A 222 -25.79 -0.01 9.36
N VAL A 223 -26.45 -1.02 8.79
CA VAL A 223 -25.86 -1.83 7.72
C VAL A 223 -26.01 -1.09 6.38
N THR A 224 -24.89 -0.77 5.73
CA THR A 224 -24.88 0.05 4.51
C THR A 224 -24.73 -0.77 3.23
N GLY A 225 -24.41 -2.05 3.32
CA GLY A 225 -24.01 -2.87 2.19
C GLY A 225 -22.52 -2.75 1.85
N LEU A 226 -22.01 -3.76 1.13
CA LEU A 226 -20.64 -3.76 0.60
C LEU A 226 -20.51 -2.71 -0.51
N ARG A 227 -19.37 -2.03 -0.54
CA ARG A 227 -19.03 -1.04 -1.57
C ARG A 227 -18.46 -1.74 -2.81
N PRO A 228 -18.48 -1.10 -4.00
CA PRO A 228 -17.85 -1.65 -5.20
C PRO A 228 -16.39 -2.05 -4.94
N GLY A 229 -16.02 -3.28 -5.33
CA GLY A 229 -14.67 -3.83 -5.16
C GLY A 229 -14.30 -4.28 -3.75
N GLU A 230 -15.15 -4.03 -2.74
CA GLU A 230 -14.92 -4.46 -1.36
C GLU A 230 -15.20 -5.95 -1.17
N LYS A 231 -14.24 -6.67 -0.59
CA LYS A 231 -14.40 -8.08 -0.26
C LYS A 231 -15.15 -8.28 1.06
N LEU A 232 -15.90 -9.36 1.16
CA LEU A 232 -16.50 -9.77 2.43
C LEU A 232 -15.41 -10.21 3.42
N HIS A 233 -14.50 -11.06 2.95
CA HIS A 233 -13.33 -11.55 3.68
C HIS A 233 -12.07 -11.24 2.86
N GLU A 234 -11.06 -10.67 3.51
CA GLU A 234 -9.75 -10.48 2.87
C GLU A 234 -8.96 -11.79 2.87
N GLU A 235 -8.04 -11.91 1.93
CA GLU A 235 -7.16 -13.05 1.77
C GLU A 235 -5.72 -12.54 1.80
N LEU A 236 -4.89 -13.10 2.67
CA LEU A 236 -3.48 -12.74 2.74
C LEU A 236 -2.67 -13.31 1.57
N PHE A 237 -3.17 -14.39 0.97
CA PHE A 237 -2.52 -15.18 -0.07
C PHE A 237 -3.49 -15.42 -1.22
N ASP A 238 -3.00 -15.37 -2.46
CA ASP A 238 -3.74 -15.94 -3.58
C ASP A 238 -3.54 -17.47 -3.58
N PRO A 239 -4.59 -18.30 -3.79
CA PRO A 239 -4.44 -19.75 -3.87
C PRO A 239 -3.47 -20.24 -4.94
N SER A 240 -3.19 -19.43 -5.96
CA SER A 240 -2.20 -19.73 -7.01
C SER A 240 -0.76 -19.41 -6.61
N GLU A 241 -0.54 -18.63 -5.54
CA GLU A 241 0.80 -18.26 -5.08
C GLU A 241 1.42 -19.38 -4.25
N ALA A 242 2.59 -19.87 -4.68
CA ALA A 242 3.39 -20.80 -3.91
C ALA A 242 3.92 -20.09 -2.64
N GLN A 243 3.59 -20.63 -1.47
CA GLN A 243 4.05 -20.10 -0.18
C GLN A 243 5.32 -20.82 0.26
N ARG A 244 6.34 -20.06 0.64
CA ARG A 244 7.59 -20.58 1.21
C ARG A 244 7.78 -20.06 2.64
N PRO A 245 8.20 -20.91 3.60
CA PRO A 245 8.55 -20.45 4.93
C PRO A 245 9.84 -19.62 4.89
N THR A 246 9.96 -18.64 5.79
CA THR A 246 11.22 -17.91 5.99
C THR A 246 11.84 -18.29 7.34
N ALA A 247 13.02 -17.75 7.65
CA ALA A 247 13.63 -17.89 8.97
C ALA A 247 12.80 -17.23 10.10
N HIS A 248 11.88 -16.32 9.76
CA HIS A 248 11.01 -15.68 10.73
C HIS A 248 9.61 -16.33 10.72
N PRO A 249 9.09 -16.82 11.86
CA PRO A 249 7.87 -17.62 11.91
C PRO A 249 6.62 -16.87 11.45
N ARG A 250 6.61 -15.54 11.59
CA ARG A 250 5.50 -14.66 11.19
C ARG A 250 5.68 -14.02 9.82
N ILE A 251 6.65 -14.46 9.03
CA ILE A 251 6.89 -13.95 7.69
C ILE A 251 6.91 -15.13 6.73
N ARG A 252 5.99 -15.11 5.77
CA ARG A 252 5.95 -16.06 4.66
C ARG A 252 6.41 -15.35 3.41
N GLU A 253 7.00 -16.09 2.49
CA GLU A 253 7.37 -15.61 1.17
C GLU A 253 6.36 -16.15 0.15
N VAL A 254 6.01 -15.32 -0.83
CA VAL A 254 5.24 -15.72 -2.01
C VAL A 254 5.94 -15.25 -3.29
N ASP A 255 5.82 -16.08 -4.32
CA ASP A 255 6.39 -15.78 -5.62
C ASP A 255 5.39 -15.00 -6.49
N VAL A 256 5.69 -13.73 -6.74
CA VAL A 256 4.91 -12.88 -7.65
C VAL A 256 5.48 -12.93 -9.07
N ALA A 257 6.74 -13.32 -9.26
CA ALA A 257 7.43 -13.27 -10.54
C ALA A 257 6.92 -14.32 -11.53
N GLU A 258 6.47 -15.48 -11.05
CA GLU A 258 5.82 -16.52 -11.88
C GLU A 258 4.54 -16.03 -12.57
N ASN A 259 3.93 -14.95 -12.06
CA ASN A 259 2.69 -14.36 -12.59
C ASN A 259 2.93 -13.14 -13.52
N GLY A 260 4.19 -12.92 -13.94
CA GLY A 260 4.58 -11.88 -14.88
C GLY A 260 5.13 -10.60 -14.24
N ALA A 261 5.91 -9.85 -15.02
CA ALA A 261 6.50 -8.58 -14.62
C ALA A 261 5.88 -7.41 -15.40
N ALA A 262 5.52 -6.33 -14.70
CA ALA A 262 5.08 -5.10 -15.35
C ALA A 262 6.31 -4.29 -15.78
N SER A 263 6.56 -4.22 -17.09
CA SER A 263 7.71 -3.47 -17.60
C SER A 263 7.57 -1.97 -17.35
N TRP A 264 8.70 -1.27 -17.22
CA TRP A 264 8.72 0.19 -17.09
C TRP A 264 7.96 0.91 -18.21
N ALA A 265 8.13 0.41 -19.45
CA ALA A 265 7.44 0.94 -20.61
C ALA A 265 5.92 0.77 -20.50
N ALA A 266 5.45 -0.41 -20.09
CA ALA A 266 4.03 -0.67 -19.92
C ALA A 266 3.40 0.22 -18.82
N ILE A 267 4.12 0.45 -17.72
CA ILE A 267 3.68 1.36 -16.64
C ILE A 267 3.56 2.80 -17.15
N ARG A 268 4.54 3.29 -17.94
CA ARG A 268 4.45 4.63 -18.54
C ARG A 268 3.29 4.74 -19.52
N THR A 269 3.06 3.73 -20.34
CA THR A 269 1.90 3.67 -21.25
C THR A 269 0.60 3.72 -20.46
N LEU A 270 0.46 2.91 -19.41
CA LEU A 270 -0.72 2.93 -18.53
C LEU A 270 -0.94 4.32 -17.92
N CYS A 271 0.12 4.95 -17.38
CA CYS A 271 0.00 6.28 -16.79
C CYS A 271 -0.38 7.35 -17.82
N SER A 272 0.19 7.31 -19.03
CA SER A 272 -0.15 8.23 -20.10
C SER A 272 -1.61 8.09 -20.53
N ARG A 273 -2.12 6.85 -20.63
CA ARG A 273 -3.53 6.59 -20.94
C ARG A 273 -4.44 7.05 -19.80
N ALA A 274 -4.07 6.77 -18.56
CA ALA A 274 -4.87 7.13 -17.39
C ALA A 274 -5.04 8.64 -17.19
N ALA A 275 -4.10 9.46 -17.67
CA ALA A 275 -4.16 10.91 -17.53
C ALA A 275 -5.33 11.57 -18.28
N THR A 276 -5.88 10.92 -19.30
CA THR A 276 -6.97 11.47 -20.13
C THR A 276 -8.17 10.55 -20.29
N ALA A 277 -8.04 9.28 -19.88
CA ALA A 277 -9.09 8.28 -20.00
C ALA A 277 -10.18 8.42 -18.91
N ARG A 278 -11.36 7.88 -19.19
CA ARG A 278 -12.44 7.79 -18.19
C ARG A 278 -12.14 6.70 -17.16
N PRO A 279 -12.68 6.76 -15.92
CA PRO A 279 -12.39 5.79 -14.87
C PRO A 279 -12.55 4.31 -15.28
N ASP A 280 -13.59 3.97 -16.06
CA ASP A 280 -13.81 2.59 -16.54
C ASP A 280 -12.75 2.12 -17.53
N GLU A 281 -12.22 3.03 -18.34
CA GLU A 281 -11.14 2.72 -19.30
C GLU A 281 -9.82 2.52 -18.57
N VAL A 282 -9.56 3.30 -17.51
CA VAL A 282 -8.40 3.10 -16.63
C VAL A 282 -8.48 1.73 -15.95
N ARG A 283 -9.63 1.39 -15.36
CA ARG A 283 -9.86 0.07 -14.76
C ARG A 283 -9.59 -1.07 -15.74
N ARG A 284 -10.10 -0.95 -16.97
CA ARG A 284 -9.88 -1.94 -18.02
C ARG A 284 -8.39 -2.07 -18.38
N ALA A 285 -7.70 -0.94 -18.58
CA ALA A 285 -6.27 -0.95 -18.90
C ALA A 285 -5.41 -1.55 -17.77
N MET A 286 -5.78 -1.31 -16.51
CA MET A 286 -5.13 -1.98 -15.36
C MET A 286 -5.33 -3.49 -15.39
N ALA A 287 -6.56 -3.95 -15.64
CA ALA A 287 -6.89 -5.37 -15.73
C ALA A 287 -6.19 -6.06 -16.91
N GLU A 288 -6.16 -5.41 -18.09
CA GLU A 288 -5.43 -5.88 -19.27
C GLU A 288 -3.94 -6.06 -18.97
N LEU A 289 -3.31 -5.08 -18.32
CA LEU A 289 -1.89 -5.19 -17.96
C LEU A 289 -1.61 -6.29 -16.94
N LEU A 290 -2.50 -6.47 -15.95
CA LEU A 290 -2.42 -7.57 -15.00
C LEU A 290 -2.55 -8.94 -15.67
N ALA A 291 -3.35 -9.03 -16.74
CA ALA A 291 -3.49 -10.24 -17.55
C ALA A 291 -2.31 -10.46 -18.54
N GLY A 292 -1.29 -9.60 -18.51
CA GLY A 292 -0.10 -9.70 -19.36
C GLY A 292 -0.28 -9.11 -20.77
N ALA A 293 -1.32 -8.30 -21.02
CA ALA A 293 -1.51 -7.67 -22.31
C ALA A 293 -0.48 -6.57 -22.57
N ASP A 294 0.02 -6.49 -23.81
CA ASP A 294 0.82 -5.35 -24.26
C ASP A 294 -0.10 -4.16 -24.57
N LEU A 295 -0.14 -3.21 -23.64
CA LEU A 295 -0.94 -2.00 -23.78
C LEU A 295 -0.51 -1.10 -24.95
N ALA A 296 0.69 -1.28 -25.52
CA ALA A 296 1.15 -0.54 -26.69
C ALA A 296 0.50 -1.07 -28.00
N VAL A 297 0.17 -2.36 -28.06
CA VAL A 297 -0.46 -3.00 -29.21
C VAL A 297 -1.98 -2.75 -29.24
N LEU A 298 -2.61 -2.55 -28.08
CA LEU A 298 -4.05 -2.29 -27.97
C LEU A 298 -4.46 -0.84 -28.30
N ALA A 299 -3.51 0.02 -28.65
CA ALA A 299 -3.73 1.43 -28.97
C ALA A 299 -3.75 1.74 -30.48
N SER A 300 -3.57 0.72 -31.34
CA SER A 300 -3.70 0.77 -32.80
C SER A 300 -5.05 0.22 -33.27
#